data_AF-A0AA43DAA6-F1
#
_entry.id   AF-A0AA43DAA6-F1
#
_cell.length_a   1.000
_cell.length_b   1.000
_cell.length_c   1.000
_cell.angle_alpha   90.00
_cell.angle_beta   90.00
_cell.angle_gamma   90.00
#
_symmetry.space_group_name_H-M   'P 1'
#
loop_
_entity.id
_entity.type
_entity.pdbx_description
1 polymer ?
#
loop_
_entity_poly.entity_id
_entity_poly.type
_entity_poly.pdbx_seq_one_letter_code
_entity_poly.pdbx_strand_id
1 'polypeptide(L)'
;ASIISNVVVHWKSKTSLEDTLDVFPCHGVGGAVGMVMTALLANTAVNGANTTGDGLFFGDTTLFIVHMKALAIVVAYTFLGALALLKVVDLIFGLNVSPEEKKAGSDYSQHGENLFPAEFNTLREIA
;
A
#
# COMPACT_ATOMS: atom_id res chain seq x y z
N ALA A 1 6.04 -11.99 -8.07
CA ALA A 1 5.37 -10.82 -7.45
C ALA A 1 3.93 -10.68 -7.94
N SER A 2 3.69 -10.49 -9.25
CA SER A 2 2.36 -10.30 -9.83
C SER A 2 1.28 -11.30 -9.38
N ILE A 3 1.59 -12.61 -9.43
CA ILE A 3 0.65 -13.67 -8.99
C ILE A 3 0.27 -13.48 -7.51
N ILE A 4 1.26 -13.25 -6.65
CA ILE A 4 1.04 -13.08 -5.20
C ILE A 4 0.21 -11.81 -4.94
N SER A 5 0.58 -10.69 -5.55
CA SER A 5 -0.18 -9.44 -5.44
C SER A 5 -1.62 -9.61 -5.92
N ASN A 6 -1.85 -10.28 -7.06
CA ASN A 6 -3.19 -10.56 -7.58
C ASN A 6 -4.04 -11.40 -6.60
N VAL A 7 -3.46 -12.43 -5.99
CA VAL A 7 -4.13 -13.22 -4.95
C VAL A 7 -4.51 -12.34 -3.76
N VAL A 8 -3.61 -11.48 -3.29
CA VAL A 8 -3.89 -10.57 -2.16
C VAL A 8 -4.96 -9.54 -2.53
N VAL A 9 -4.98 -8.99 -3.75
CA VAL A 9 -6.07 -8.13 -4.24
C VAL A 9 -7.41 -8.85 -4.18
N HIS A 10 -7.46 -10.08 -4.69
CA HIS A 10 -8.68 -10.90 -4.69
C HIS A 10 -9.14 -11.28 -3.27
N TRP A 11 -8.22 -11.43 -2.32
CA TRP A 11 -8.58 -11.65 -0.92
C TRP A 11 -9.08 -10.37 -0.26
N LYS A 12 -8.39 -9.24 -0.48
CA LYS A 12 -8.79 -7.94 0.08
C LYS A 12 -10.19 -7.53 -0.38
N SER A 13 -10.56 -7.81 -1.64
CA SER A 13 -11.90 -7.50 -2.16
C SER A 13 -13.05 -8.23 -1.45
N LYS A 14 -12.75 -9.24 -0.63
CA LYS A 14 -13.71 -9.97 0.22
C LYS A 14 -13.73 -9.45 1.66
N THR A 15 -13.00 -8.38 1.96
CA THR A 15 -12.90 -7.78 3.30
C THR A 15 -13.51 -6.37 3.29
N SER A 16 -13.71 -5.80 4.48
CA SER A 16 -14.10 -4.40 4.65
C SER A 16 -12.90 -3.45 4.65
N LEU A 17 -11.69 -3.91 4.28
CA LEU A 17 -10.51 -3.05 4.24
C LEU A 17 -10.59 -2.08 3.06
N GLU A 18 -10.59 -0.79 3.37
CA GLU A 18 -10.60 0.29 2.38
C GLU A 18 -9.17 0.65 1.96
N ASP A 19 -8.66 -0.07 0.96
CA ASP A 19 -7.46 0.30 0.20
C ASP A 19 -7.89 0.56 -1.25
N THR A 20 -8.34 1.79 -1.52
CA THR A 20 -9.10 2.16 -2.73
C THR A 20 -8.40 1.80 -4.03
N LEU A 21 -7.06 1.91 -4.07
CA LEU A 21 -6.25 1.71 -5.28
C LEU A 21 -5.34 0.48 -5.18
N ASP A 22 -5.61 -0.44 -4.25
CA ASP A 22 -4.82 -1.65 -4.03
C ASP A 22 -3.32 -1.37 -3.80
N VAL A 23 -3.00 -0.28 -3.09
CA VAL A 23 -1.62 0.15 -2.88
C VAL A 23 -0.85 -0.89 -2.06
N PHE A 24 -1.46 -1.44 -1.01
CA PHE A 24 -0.80 -2.43 -0.16
C PHE A 24 -0.55 -3.77 -0.88
N PRO A 25 -1.54 -4.41 -1.53
CA PRO A 25 -1.30 -5.64 -2.30
C PRO A 25 -0.29 -5.46 -3.44
N CYS A 26 -0.30 -4.33 -4.15
CA CYS A 26 0.56 -4.10 -5.31
C CYS A 26 1.98 -3.67 -4.91
N HIS A 27 2.12 -2.68 -4.03
CA HIS A 27 3.41 -2.11 -3.66
C HIS A 27 3.98 -2.74 -2.38
N GLY A 28 3.17 -2.87 -1.33
CA GLY A 28 3.61 -3.45 -0.05
C GLY A 28 4.00 -4.92 -0.20
N VAL A 29 3.05 -5.76 -0.62
CA VAL A 29 3.30 -7.20 -0.83
C VAL A 29 4.23 -7.45 -2.02
N GLY A 30 4.02 -6.73 -3.13
CA GLY A 30 4.89 -6.84 -4.30
C GLY A 30 6.36 -6.52 -3.98
N GLY A 31 6.59 -5.46 -3.22
CA GLY A 31 7.91 -5.07 -2.73
C GLY A 31 8.52 -6.09 -1.77
N ALA A 32 7.74 -6.60 -0.81
CA ALA A 32 8.19 -7.65 0.12
C ALA A 32 8.63 -8.92 -0.62
N VAL A 33 7.83 -9.36 -1.61
CA VAL A 33 8.20 -10.48 -2.48
C VAL A 33 9.50 -10.18 -3.24
N GLY A 34 9.64 -8.97 -3.78
CA GLY A 34 10.88 -8.53 -4.44
C GLY A 34 12.09 -8.62 -3.51
N MET A 35 11.99 -8.11 -2.28
CA MET A 35 13.05 -8.18 -1.28
C MET A 35 13.47 -9.62 -0.96
N VAL A 36 12.50 -10.53 -0.78
CA VAL A 36 12.77 -11.96 -0.56
C VAL A 36 13.47 -12.56 -1.78
N MET A 37 12.98 -12.30 -3.00
CA MET A 37 13.58 -12.84 -4.22
C MET A 37 15.01 -12.34 -4.42
N THR A 38 15.31 -11.07 -4.15
CA THR A 38 16.69 -10.55 -4.19
C THR A 38 17.59 -11.31 -3.21
N ALA A 39 17.08 -11.59 -2.01
CA ALA A 39 17.84 -12.30 -0.98
C ALA A 39 18.13 -13.77 -1.32
N LEU A 40 17.33 -14.35 -2.22
CA LEU A 40 17.53 -15.71 -2.75
C LEU A 40 18.45 -15.72 -3.98
N LEU A 41 18.30 -14.73 -4.88
CA LEU A 41 18.81 -14.76 -6.25
C LEU A 41 19.97 -13.78 -6.54
N ALA A 42 20.35 -12.91 -5.61
CA ALA A 42 21.48 -12.01 -5.84
C ALA A 42 22.77 -12.81 -6.08
N ASN A 43 23.61 -12.33 -6.99
CA ASN A 43 24.86 -12.97 -7.33
C ASN A 43 25.92 -11.91 -7.65
N THR A 44 27.09 -12.01 -7.02
CA THR A 44 28.23 -11.11 -7.18
C THR A 44 28.82 -11.12 -8.59
N ALA A 45 28.63 -12.21 -9.35
CA ALA A 45 28.96 -12.24 -10.78
C ALA A 45 28.07 -11.29 -11.62
N VAL A 46 26.86 -10.97 -11.15
CA VAL A 46 25.96 -9.97 -11.79
C VAL A 46 26.28 -8.56 -11.29
N ASN A 47 26.57 -8.41 -9.99
CA ASN A 47 26.94 -7.14 -9.38
C ASN A 47 28.15 -7.29 -8.45
N GLY A 48 29.34 -7.01 -8.97
CA GLY A 48 30.58 -7.08 -8.21
C GLY A 48 30.71 -6.04 -7.09
N ALA A 49 29.83 -5.04 -7.04
CA ALA A 49 29.77 -4.09 -5.92
C ALA A 49 28.98 -4.63 -4.72
N ASN A 50 28.36 -5.81 -4.83
CA ASN A 50 27.70 -6.45 -3.70
C ASN A 50 28.75 -6.94 -2.67
N THR A 51 28.80 -6.26 -1.53
CA THR A 51 29.72 -6.57 -0.43
C THR A 51 29.11 -7.49 0.63
N THR A 52 27.82 -7.83 0.53
CA THR A 52 27.09 -8.58 1.57
C THR A 52 27.03 -10.09 1.28
N GLY A 53 27.64 -10.54 0.18
CA GLY A 53 27.65 -11.93 -0.25
C GLY A 53 26.50 -12.29 -1.19
N ASP A 54 26.54 -13.51 -1.73
CA ASP A 54 25.52 -13.98 -2.66
C ASP A 54 24.19 -14.28 -1.96
N GLY A 55 23.14 -14.47 -2.75
CA GLY A 55 21.83 -14.92 -2.29
C GLY A 55 21.84 -16.39 -1.85
N LEU A 56 20.80 -16.78 -1.12
CA LEU A 56 20.68 -18.10 -0.49
C LEU A 56 20.86 -19.28 -1.46
N PHE A 57 20.42 -19.15 -2.71
CA PHE A 57 20.53 -20.23 -3.69
C PHE A 57 21.96 -20.47 -4.20
N PHE A 58 22.91 -19.57 -3.88
CA PHE A 58 24.32 -19.72 -4.20
C PHE A 58 25.17 -20.13 -2.99
N GLY A 59 24.53 -20.50 -1.86
CA GLY A 59 25.19 -21.09 -0.70
C GLY A 59 25.59 -20.11 0.40
N ASP A 60 25.32 -18.81 0.24
CA ASP A 60 25.54 -17.81 1.29
C ASP A 60 24.23 -17.44 1.98
N THR A 61 24.26 -17.33 3.31
CA THR A 61 23.08 -17.01 4.14
C THR A 61 23.04 -15.56 4.61
N THR A 62 24.15 -14.84 4.46
CA THR A 62 24.36 -13.51 5.04
C THR A 62 23.36 -12.50 4.48
N LEU A 63 23.29 -12.38 3.16
CA LEU A 63 22.36 -11.48 2.47
C LEU A 63 20.90 -11.83 2.80
N PHE A 64 20.57 -13.13 2.85
CA PHE A 64 19.24 -13.60 3.19
C PHE A 64 18.78 -13.11 4.57
N ILE A 65 19.61 -13.32 5.60
CA ILE A 65 19.31 -12.90 6.97
C ILE A 65 19.19 -11.37 7.06
N VAL A 66 20.08 -10.63 6.39
CA VAL A 66 20.04 -9.16 6.36
C VAL A 66 18.75 -8.66 5.71
N HIS A 67 18.36 -9.19 4.56
CA HIS A 67 17.11 -8.81 3.90
C HIS A 67 15.86 -9.15 4.73
N MET A 68 15.83 -10.27 5.46
CA MET A 68 14.70 -10.62 6.31
C MET A 68 14.59 -9.71 7.54
N LYS A 69 15.72 -9.35 8.15
CA LYS A 69 15.74 -8.32 9.20
C LYS A 69 15.29 -6.97 8.66
N ALA A 70 15.82 -6.53 7.52
CA ALA A 70 15.45 -5.27 6.89
C ALA A 70 13.96 -5.22 6.55
N LEU A 71 13.41 -6.29 5.97
CA LEU A 71 11.98 -6.40 5.66
C LEU A 71 11.12 -6.24 6.92
N ALA A 72 11.43 -6.97 8.00
CA ALA A 72 10.70 -6.87 9.25
C ALA A 72 10.76 -5.44 9.86
N ILE A 73 11.95 -4.83 9.84
CA ILE A 73 12.14 -3.46 10.35
C ILE A 73 11.35 -2.46 9.52
N VAL A 74 11.42 -2.54 8.18
CA VAL A 74 10.70 -1.62 7.29
C VAL A 74 9.20 -1.76 7.46
N VAL A 75 8.66 -2.98 7.51
CA VAL A 75 7.23 -3.22 7.74
C VAL A 75 6.79 -2.62 9.08
N ALA A 76 7.52 -2.89 10.17
CA ALA A 76 7.18 -2.34 11.48
C ALA A 76 7.26 -0.81 11.51
N TYR A 77 8.34 -0.24 10.98
CA TYR A 77 8.57 1.21 10.97
C TYR A 77 7.50 1.94 10.15
N THR A 78 7.23 1.49 8.93
CA THR A 78 6.27 2.13 8.03
C THR A 78 4.83 1.97 8.53
N PHE A 79 4.44 0.80 9.01
CA PHE A 79 3.09 0.57 9.54
C PHE A 79 2.84 1.38 10.82
N LEU A 80 3.72 1.27 11.82
CA LEU A 80 3.54 1.97 13.10
C LEU A 80 3.69 3.47 12.94
N GLY A 81 4.64 3.93 12.13
CA GLY A 81 4.84 5.35 11.84
C GLY A 81 3.63 5.96 11.14
N ALA A 82 3.12 5.31 10.08
CA ALA A 82 1.92 5.78 9.39
C ALA A 82 0.69 5.75 10.33
N LEU A 83 0.50 4.68 11.10
CA LEU A 83 -0.62 4.59 12.05
C LEU A 83 -0.58 5.70 13.11
N ALA A 84 0.61 5.98 13.67
CA ALA A 84 0.79 7.04 14.65
C ALA A 84 0.47 8.41 14.05
N LEU A 85 0.99 8.72 12.86
CA LEU A 85 0.73 9.98 12.17
C LEU A 85 -0.75 10.14 11.81
N LEU A 86 -1.37 9.10 11.24
CA LEU A 86 -2.80 9.11 10.92
C LEU A 86 -3.63 9.34 12.17
N LYS A 87 -3.31 8.70 13.30
CA LYS A 87 -4.03 8.92 14.55
C LYS A 87 -3.85 10.33 15.10
N VAL A 88 -2.64 10.88 15.04
CA VAL A 88 -2.38 12.26 15.48
C VAL A 88 -3.17 13.26 14.64
N VAL A 89 -3.15 13.10 13.31
CA VAL A 89 -3.89 13.98 12.39
C VAL A 89 -5.40 13.85 12.61
N ASP A 90 -5.92 12.63 12.76
CA ASP A 90 -7.33 12.37 13.00
C ASP A 90 -7.83 12.99 14.31
N LEU A 91 -6.99 12.99 15.36
CA LEU A 91 -7.31 13.63 16.64
C LEU A 91 -7.34 15.16 16.57
N ILE A 92 -6.50 15.78 15.73
CA ILE A 92 -6.39 17.25 15.66
C ILE A 92 -7.39 17.83 14.67
N PHE A 93 -7.56 17.19 13.50
CA PHE A 93 -8.31 17.75 12.37
C PHE A 93 -9.52 16.92 11.97
N GLY A 94 -9.57 15.63 12.32
CA GLY A 94 -10.47 14.66 11.71
C GLY A 94 -10.00 14.31 10.29
N LEU A 95 -9.68 13.04 10.04
CA LEU A 95 -9.12 12.60 8.75
C LEU A 95 -10.18 12.20 7.72
N ASN A 96 -11.38 11.87 8.20
CA ASN A 96 -12.46 11.36 7.37
C ASN A 96 -13.61 12.36 7.30
N VAL A 97 -14.21 12.50 6.12
CA VAL A 97 -15.43 13.29 5.96
C VAL A 97 -16.63 12.54 6.57
N SER A 98 -17.66 13.28 6.95
CA SER A 98 -18.89 12.72 7.52
C SER A 98 -19.58 11.72 6.58
N PRO A 99 -20.39 10.79 7.08
CA PRO A 99 -21.16 9.85 6.24
C PRO A 99 -22.02 10.56 5.19
N GLU A 100 -22.59 11.71 5.53
CA GLU A 100 -23.39 12.55 4.63
C GLU A 100 -22.53 13.13 3.50
N GLU A 101 -21.34 13.66 3.82
CA GLU A 101 -20.38 14.18 2.83
C GLU A 101 -19.85 13.06 1.91
N LYS A 102 -19.57 11.87 2.46
CA LYS A 102 -19.18 10.71 1.64
C LYS A 102 -20.28 10.33 0.64
N LYS A 103 -21.54 10.35 1.09
CA LYS A 103 -22.69 10.04 0.22
C LYS A 103 -22.89 11.09 -0.87
N ALA A 104 -22.62 12.35 -0.57
CA ALA A 104 -22.67 13.44 -1.54
C ALA A 104 -21.49 13.40 -2.55
N GLY A 105 -20.40 12.73 -2.21
CA GLY A 105 -19.17 12.68 -3.00
C GLY A 105 -18.18 13.76 -2.59
N SER A 106 -16.88 13.44 -2.64
CA SER A 106 -15.81 14.37 -2.22
C SER A 106 -15.70 15.58 -3.14
N ASP A 107 -15.94 15.40 -4.45
CA ASP A 107 -15.92 16.50 -5.43
C ASP A 107 -16.91 17.61 -5.02
N TYR A 108 -18.12 17.24 -4.64
CA TYR A 108 -19.13 18.21 -4.22
C TYR A 108 -18.89 18.73 -2.80
N SER A 109 -18.72 17.84 -1.82
CA SER A 109 -18.62 18.23 -0.41
C SER A 109 -17.36 19.03 -0.06
N GLN A 110 -16.23 18.75 -0.71
CA GLN A 110 -14.94 19.39 -0.43
C GLN A 110 -14.57 20.48 -1.43
N HIS A 111 -15.06 20.40 -2.68
CA HIS A 111 -14.66 21.31 -3.75
C HIS A 111 -15.84 22.08 -4.38
N GLY A 112 -17.09 21.71 -4.09
CA GLY A 112 -18.27 22.34 -4.68
C GLY A 112 -18.44 22.02 -6.17
N GLU A 113 -17.74 21.00 -6.67
CA GLU A 113 -17.71 20.63 -8.09
C GLU A 113 -18.55 19.36 -8.34
N ASN A 114 -19.12 19.25 -9.53
CA ASN A 114 -19.84 18.06 -9.99
C ASN A 114 -19.48 17.78 -11.45
N LEU A 115 -19.07 16.55 -11.75
CA LEU A 115 -18.72 16.11 -13.12
C LEU A 115 -19.93 16.13 -14.06
N PHE A 116 -21.16 15.99 -13.54
CA PHE A 116 -22.41 15.99 -14.30
C PHE A 116 -23.43 17.00 -13.75
N PRO A 117 -23.24 18.33 -13.98
CA PRO A 117 -24.09 19.36 -13.39
C PRO A 117 -25.58 19.27 -13.81
N ALA A 118 -25.84 18.83 -15.04
CA ALA A 118 -27.19 18.74 -15.59
C ALA A 118 -28.03 17.62 -14.93
N GLU A 119 -27.43 16.43 -14.74
CA GLU A 119 -28.07 15.29 -14.06
C GLU A 119 -28.22 15.55 -12.56
N PHE A 120 -27.24 16.22 -11.95
CA PHE A 120 -27.30 16.53 -10.52
C PHE A 120 -28.44 17.50 -10.17
N ASN A 121 -28.64 18.54 -10.99
CA ASN A 121 -29.73 19.48 -10.79
C ASN A 121 -31.10 18.82 -11.00
N THR A 122 -31.23 17.88 -11.94
CA THR A 122 -32.47 17.11 -12.10
C THR A 122 -32.73 16.23 -10.89
N LEU A 123 -31.73 15.51 -10.36
CA LEU A 123 -31.90 14.68 -9.16
C LEU A 123 -32.29 15.50 -7.91
N ARG A 124 -31.82 16.76 -7.78
CA ARG A 124 -32.24 17.67 -6.71
C ARG A 124 -33.67 18.19 -6.85
N GLU A 125 -34.21 18.28 -8.06
CA GLU A 125 -35.60 18.73 -8.28
C GLU A 125 -36.63 17.62 -8.04
N ILE A 126 -36.20 16.35 -8.08
CA ILE A 126 -37.09 15.17 -7.97
C ILE A 126 -37.05 14.55 -6.55
N ALA A 127 -36.10 14.96 -5.70
CA ALA A 127 -35.95 14.52 -4.31
C ALA A 127 -36.46 15.56 -3.31
#